data_AF-A0AAE4EV28-F1
#
_entry.id   AF-A0AAE4EV28-F1
#
_cell.length_a   1.000
_cell.length_b   1.000
_cell.length_c   1.000
_cell.angle_alpha   90.00
_cell.angle_beta   90.00
_cell.angle_gamma   90.00
#
_symmetry.space_group_name_H-M   'P 1'
#
loop_
_entity.id
_entity.type
_entity.pdbx_description
1 polymer ?
#
loop_
_entity_poly.entity_id
_entity_poly.type
_entity_poly.pdbx_seq_one_letter_code
_entity_poly.pdbx_strand_id
1 'polypeptide(L)'
;MTTSDLMVARQLGVHEFLTARGWLLDGDSDPARVWFADDVRAGWHYPETYGGRRINEVADTTPVRLQSYFTFDNEGDEVFAVVPAGNLRGSGCPEHDTRERFFPLTAGGVVDLERIAALLDTLEPRARALDPRALIECRYFGPCKQ
;
A
#
# COMPACT_ATOMS: atom_id res chain seq x y z
N MET A 1 24.28 9.74 -14.41
CA MET A 1 23.21 8.75 -14.13
C MET A 1 22.08 9.05 -15.08
N THR A 2 21.62 8.07 -15.85
CA THR A 2 20.48 8.27 -16.75
C THR A 2 19.17 8.29 -15.94
N THR A 3 18.08 8.81 -16.52
CA THR A 3 16.75 8.74 -15.89
C THR A 3 16.36 7.30 -15.57
N SER A 4 16.69 6.35 -16.46
CA SER A 4 16.43 4.92 -16.25
C SER A 4 17.20 4.35 -15.06
N ASP A 5 18.48 4.72 -14.88
CA ASP A 5 19.27 4.28 -13.74
C ASP A 5 18.70 4.80 -12.41
N LEU A 6 18.23 6.05 -12.38
CA LEU A 6 17.59 6.65 -11.21
C LEU A 6 16.31 5.92 -10.83
N MET A 7 15.46 5.61 -11.82
CA MET A 7 14.20 4.91 -11.61
C MET A 7 14.42 3.51 -11.04
N VAL A 8 15.37 2.75 -11.61
CA VAL A 8 15.74 1.42 -11.13
C VAL A 8 16.30 1.49 -9.71
N ALA A 9 17.24 2.40 -9.44
CA ALA A 9 17.83 2.57 -8.11
C ALA A 9 16.77 2.91 -7.05
N ARG A 10 15.84 3.81 -7.39
CA ARG A 10 14.71 4.17 -6.52
C ARG A 10 13.82 2.97 -6.20
N GLN A 11 13.41 2.20 -7.21
CA GLN A 11 12.55 1.03 -7.02
C GLN A 11 13.23 -0.05 -6.18
N LEU A 12 14.51 -0.31 -6.44
CA LEU A 12 15.30 -1.23 -5.65
C LEU A 12 15.44 -0.77 -4.20
N GLY A 13 15.67 0.52 -3.97
CA GLY A 13 15.71 1.09 -2.63
C GLY A 13 14.40 0.89 -1.86
N VAL A 14 13.24 1.12 -2.50
CA VAL A 14 11.93 0.82 -1.91
C VAL A 14 11.74 -0.68 -1.68
N HIS A 15 12.14 -1.50 -2.64
CA HIS A 15 12.02 -2.95 -2.55
C HIS A 15 12.80 -3.51 -1.35
N GLU A 16 14.07 -3.13 -1.23
CA GLU A 16 14.94 -3.53 -0.12
C GLU A 16 14.40 -3.02 1.22
N PHE A 17 13.95 -1.76 1.27
CA PHE A 17 13.34 -1.18 2.46
C PHE A 17 12.10 -1.96 2.94
N LEU A 18 11.17 -2.27 2.04
CA LEU A 18 9.93 -2.96 2.39
C LEU A 18 10.17 -4.44 2.72
N THR A 19 11.01 -5.13 1.96
CA THR A 19 11.34 -6.54 2.22
C THR A 19 12.09 -6.73 3.54
N ALA A 20 12.97 -5.79 3.92
CA ALA A 20 13.59 -5.78 5.24
C ALA A 20 12.57 -5.66 6.39
N ARG A 21 11.39 -5.07 6.12
CA ARG A 21 10.25 -4.99 7.04
C ARG A 21 9.29 -6.19 6.95
N GLY A 22 9.60 -7.18 6.10
CA GLY A 22 8.78 -8.38 5.91
C GLY A 22 7.61 -8.22 4.94
N TRP A 23 7.60 -7.18 4.12
CA TRP A 23 6.60 -7.03 3.05
C TRP A 23 6.95 -7.93 1.86
N LEU A 24 5.92 -8.28 1.08
CA LEU A 24 6.06 -9.11 -0.10
C LEU A 24 5.75 -8.28 -1.35
N LEU A 25 6.52 -8.49 -2.40
CA LEU A 25 6.21 -7.97 -3.72
C LEU A 25 5.05 -8.78 -4.31
N ASP A 26 4.07 -8.09 -4.88
CA ASP A 26 2.98 -8.67 -5.66
C ASP A 26 3.42 -8.93 -7.10
N GLY A 27 2.96 -10.06 -7.65
CA GLY A 27 3.30 -10.50 -9.00
C GLY A 27 4.74 -11.02 -9.12
N ASP A 28 5.16 -11.23 -10.37
CA ASP A 28 6.49 -11.77 -10.73
C ASP A 28 7.41 -10.68 -11.32
N SER A 29 7.08 -9.40 -11.11
CA SER A 29 7.76 -8.27 -11.73
C SER A 29 9.14 -8.05 -11.12
N ASP A 30 10.17 -7.95 -11.98
CA ASP A 30 11.54 -7.70 -11.54
C ASP A 30 11.76 -6.18 -11.32
N PRO A 31 12.04 -5.72 -10.08
CA PRO A 31 12.27 -4.30 -9.78
C PRO A 31 13.42 -3.66 -10.57
N ALA A 32 14.34 -4.47 -11.12
CA ALA A 32 15.47 -4.01 -11.92
C ALA A 32 15.16 -3.94 -13.43
N ARG A 33 14.00 -4.42 -13.88
CA ARG A 33 13.67 -4.52 -15.32
C ARG A 33 12.36 -3.86 -15.70
N VAL A 34 11.41 -3.77 -14.78
CA VAL A 34 10.08 -3.22 -15.03
C VAL A 34 9.95 -1.87 -14.34
N TRP A 35 9.38 -0.88 -15.03
CA TRP A 35 8.96 0.35 -14.37
C TRP A 35 7.61 0.09 -13.70
N PHE A 36 7.59 0.16 -12.37
CA PHE A 36 6.44 -0.27 -11.57
C PHE A 36 5.23 0.65 -11.71
N ALA A 37 5.42 1.94 -12.03
CA ALA A 37 4.29 2.83 -12.27
C ALA A 37 3.46 2.44 -13.51
N ASP A 38 4.06 1.70 -14.46
CA ASP A 38 3.37 1.19 -15.65
C ASP A 38 2.74 -0.20 -15.44
N ASP A 39 3.00 -0.86 -14.31
CA ASP A 39 2.51 -2.21 -14.03
C ASP A 39 1.53 -2.20 -12.86
N VAL A 40 0.25 -2.37 -13.19
CA VAL A 40 -0.86 -2.42 -12.21
C VAL A 40 -0.76 -3.58 -11.22
N ARG A 41 0.09 -4.58 -11.49
CA ARG A 41 0.36 -5.70 -10.58
C ARG A 41 1.60 -5.47 -9.72
N ALA A 42 2.44 -4.49 -10.07
CA ALA A 42 3.66 -4.20 -9.34
C ALA A 42 3.34 -3.33 -8.11
N GLY A 43 3.41 -3.98 -6.96
CA GLY A 43 3.23 -3.35 -5.66
C GLY A 43 3.77 -4.23 -4.57
N TRP A 44 3.72 -3.75 -3.35
CA TRP A 44 4.06 -4.52 -2.17
C TRP A 44 2.86 -4.59 -1.26
N HIS A 45 2.68 -5.71 -0.58
CA HIS A 45 1.71 -5.85 0.48
C HIS A 45 2.36 -6.34 1.77
N TYR A 46 1.75 -5.97 2.88
CA TYR A 46 2.14 -6.44 4.20
C TYR A 46 1.41 -7.74 4.52
N PRO A 47 2.10 -8.90 4.56
CA PRO A 47 1.46 -10.21 4.65
C PRO A 47 0.73 -10.42 5.99
N GLU A 48 1.17 -9.77 7.06
CA GLU A 48 0.57 -9.86 8.38
C GLU A 48 -0.71 -9.03 8.53
N THR A 49 -1.21 -8.42 7.46
CA THR A 49 -2.53 -7.78 7.48
C THR A 49 -3.60 -8.77 7.93
N TYR A 50 -4.51 -8.34 8.79
CA TYR A 50 -5.53 -9.19 9.44
C TYR A 50 -4.96 -10.32 10.31
N GLY A 51 -3.74 -10.14 10.81
CA GLY A 51 -3.02 -11.16 11.58
C GLY A 51 -2.56 -12.33 10.70
N GLY A 52 -2.23 -12.06 9.43
CA GLY A 52 -1.79 -13.08 8.47
C GLY A 52 -2.92 -13.94 7.91
N ARG A 53 -4.19 -13.58 8.18
CA ARG A 53 -5.35 -14.33 7.69
C ARG A 53 -5.57 -14.04 6.21
N ARG A 54 -5.52 -15.10 5.41
CA ARG A 54 -5.97 -15.04 4.01
C ARG A 54 -7.48 -14.83 3.95
N ILE A 55 -7.91 -13.83 3.18
CA ILE A 55 -9.30 -13.63 2.78
C ILE A 55 -9.41 -13.74 1.26
N ASN A 56 -10.58 -14.13 0.76
CA ASN A 56 -10.83 -14.14 -0.68
C ASN A 56 -11.09 -12.71 -1.14
N GLU A 57 -10.41 -12.32 -2.22
CA GLU A 57 -10.65 -11.05 -2.91
C GLU A 57 -11.86 -11.19 -3.83
N VAL A 58 -12.85 -10.33 -3.63
CA VAL A 58 -14.10 -10.27 -4.38
C VAL A 58 -14.26 -8.82 -4.84
N ALA A 59 -13.68 -8.52 -6.00
CA ALA A 59 -13.73 -7.20 -6.61
C ALA A 59 -13.44 -6.07 -5.59
N ASP A 60 -14.23 -5.00 -5.61
CA ASP A 60 -14.11 -3.84 -4.73
C ASP A 60 -14.79 -4.02 -3.37
N THR A 61 -15.32 -5.21 -3.07
CA THR A 61 -16.07 -5.50 -1.85
C THR A 61 -15.19 -5.94 -0.69
N THR A 62 -14.05 -6.55 -1.00
CA THR A 62 -13.10 -7.01 0.01
C THR A 62 -12.38 -5.82 0.64
N PRO A 63 -12.25 -5.77 1.98
CA PRO A 63 -11.41 -4.77 2.62
C PRO A 63 -9.99 -4.85 2.06
N VAL A 64 -9.38 -3.70 1.80
CA VAL A 64 -8.04 -3.65 1.22
C VAL A 64 -7.01 -3.99 2.28
N ARG A 65 -6.02 -4.79 1.89
CA ARG A 65 -4.83 -5.06 2.71
C ARG A 65 -3.92 -3.84 2.77
N LEU A 66 -3.02 -3.80 3.75
CA LEU A 66 -1.98 -2.77 3.77
C LEU A 66 -1.04 -3.04 2.59
N GLN A 67 -0.95 -2.07 1.68
CA GLN A 67 -0.18 -2.19 0.44
C GLN A 67 0.42 -0.86 0.00
N SER A 68 1.39 -0.91 -0.90
CA SER A 68 2.05 0.26 -1.47
C SER A 68 2.49 0.01 -2.90
N TYR A 69 2.53 1.04 -3.72
CA TYR A 69 2.87 0.92 -5.15
C TYR A 69 3.31 2.28 -5.72
N PHE A 70 3.95 2.27 -6.89
CA PHE A 70 4.21 3.49 -7.66
C PHE A 70 3.02 3.78 -8.58
N THR A 71 2.65 5.05 -8.72
CA THR A 71 1.55 5.50 -9.58
C THR A 71 1.76 6.94 -10.01
N PHE A 72 0.84 7.47 -10.80
CA PHE A 72 0.75 8.90 -11.10
C PHE A 72 -0.37 9.54 -10.30
N ASP A 73 -0.17 10.78 -9.88
CA ASP A 73 -1.24 11.61 -9.32
C ASP A 73 -2.09 12.27 -10.42
N ASN A 74 -3.00 13.17 -10.04
CA ASN A 74 -3.92 13.83 -10.97
C ASN A 74 -3.22 14.81 -11.93
N GLU A 75 -1.99 15.23 -11.62
CA GLU A 75 -1.19 16.13 -12.45
C GLU A 75 -0.29 15.34 -13.41
N GLY A 76 -0.26 14.01 -13.26
CA GLY A 76 0.58 13.10 -14.04
C GLY A 76 1.98 12.94 -13.46
N ASP A 77 2.22 13.45 -12.26
CA ASP A 77 3.49 13.31 -11.58
C ASP A 77 3.59 11.94 -10.91
N GLU A 78 4.76 11.31 -11.04
CA GLU A 78 5.01 10.01 -10.39
C GLU A 78 5.08 10.18 -8.87
N VAL A 79 4.31 9.38 -8.16
CA VAL A 79 4.19 9.36 -6.70
C VAL A 79 4.31 7.94 -6.17
N PHE A 80 4.69 7.82 -4.91
CA PHE A 80 4.59 6.57 -4.17
C PHE A 80 3.31 6.56 -3.34
N ALA A 81 2.48 5.54 -3.48
CA ALA A 81 1.23 5.39 -2.75
C ALA A 81 1.39 4.39 -1.61
N VAL A 82 0.83 4.71 -0.45
CA VAL A 82 0.59 3.77 0.66
C VAL A 82 -0.90 3.72 0.95
N VAL A 83 -1.47 2.52 0.91
CA VAL A 83 -2.89 2.27 1.17
C VAL A 83 -3.00 1.56 2.52
N PRO A 84 -3.49 2.24 3.58
CA PRO A 84 -3.71 1.60 4.86
C PRO A 84 -4.79 0.52 4.76
N ALA A 85 -4.67 -0.55 5.53
CA ALA A 85 -5.67 -1.62 5.56
C ALA A 85 -7.03 -1.11 6.05
N GLY A 86 -8.13 -1.52 5.41
CA GLY A 86 -9.49 -1.12 5.80
C GLY A 86 -10.51 -1.15 4.66
N ASN A 87 -11.64 -0.48 4.85
CA ASN A 87 -12.68 -0.27 3.84
C ASN A 87 -12.36 0.97 3.01
N LEU A 88 -11.93 0.76 1.77
CA LEU A 88 -11.48 1.85 0.91
C LEU A 88 -12.64 2.81 0.55
N ARG A 89 -12.36 4.12 0.50
CA ARG A 89 -13.24 5.18 -0.08
C ARG A 89 -14.61 5.34 0.59
N GLY A 90 -14.66 5.37 1.91
CA GLY A 90 -15.89 5.71 2.66
C GLY A 90 -16.89 4.58 2.73
N SER A 91 -16.47 3.34 2.45
CA SER A 91 -17.34 2.16 2.50
C SER A 91 -17.47 1.55 3.91
N GLY A 92 -16.94 2.21 4.94
CA GLY A 92 -17.06 1.82 6.34
C GLY A 92 -17.33 3.00 7.28
N CYS A 93 -17.39 2.74 8.58
CA CYS A 93 -17.43 3.78 9.61
C CYS A 93 -16.07 4.50 9.70
N PRO A 94 -15.95 5.66 10.38
CA PRO A 94 -14.70 6.41 10.47
C PRO A 94 -13.48 5.63 11.01
N GLU A 95 -13.72 4.55 11.77
CA GLU A 95 -12.66 3.67 12.31
C GLU A 95 -12.14 2.68 11.27
N HIS A 96 -13.02 2.23 10.38
CA HIS A 96 -12.75 1.20 9.37
C HIS A 96 -12.53 1.77 7.97
N ASP A 97 -12.91 3.03 7.74
CA ASP A 97 -12.63 3.74 6.48
C ASP A 97 -11.12 3.94 6.31
N THR A 98 -10.65 3.79 5.07
CA THR A 98 -9.27 4.05 4.69
C THR A 98 -9.19 4.79 3.36
N ARG A 99 -8.09 5.50 3.20
CA ARG A 99 -7.77 6.28 2.00
C ARG A 99 -6.31 6.14 1.65
N GLU A 100 -6.06 6.10 0.36
CA GLU A 100 -4.72 6.10 -0.21
C GLU A 100 -3.99 7.38 0.20
N ARG A 101 -2.70 7.23 0.50
CA ARG A 101 -1.81 8.33 0.84
C ARG A 101 -0.73 8.41 -0.22
N PHE A 102 -0.70 9.53 -0.93
CA PHE A 102 0.28 9.78 -1.99
C PHE A 102 1.46 10.57 -1.45
N PHE A 103 2.66 10.14 -1.82
CA PHE A 103 3.92 10.74 -1.44
C PHE A 103 4.65 11.17 -2.70
N PRO A 104 4.75 12.50 -2.96
CA PRO A 104 5.57 13.02 -4.02
C PRO A 104 7.02 12.58 -3.84
N LEU A 105 7.71 12.37 -4.95
CA LEU A 105 9.15 12.13 -4.94
C LEU A 105 9.88 13.40 -4.48
N THR A 106 11.00 13.21 -3.79
CA THR A 106 11.89 14.31 -3.41
C THR A 106 12.48 15.00 -4.65
N ALA A 107 13.12 16.15 -4.47
CA ALA A 107 13.84 16.83 -5.55
C ALA A 107 14.93 15.95 -6.22
N GLY A 108 15.44 14.93 -5.52
CA GLY A 108 16.36 13.93 -6.05
C GLY A 108 15.69 12.79 -6.82
N GLY A 109 14.36 12.83 -7.00
CA GLY A 109 13.57 11.80 -7.66
C GLY A 109 13.43 10.52 -6.86
N VAL A 110 13.69 10.53 -5.54
CA VAL A 110 13.59 9.35 -4.67
C VAL A 110 12.41 9.45 -3.70
N VAL A 111 11.95 8.30 -3.19
CA VAL A 111 10.93 8.22 -2.15
C VAL A 111 11.54 8.61 -0.80
N ASP A 112 10.86 9.45 -0.03
CA ASP A 112 11.24 9.81 1.34
C ASP A 112 10.97 8.62 2.29
N LEU A 113 11.93 7.69 2.35
CA LEU A 113 11.80 6.45 3.12
C LEU A 113 11.71 6.68 4.63
N GLU A 114 12.25 7.77 5.16
CA GLU A 114 12.11 8.12 6.59
C GLU A 114 10.66 8.45 6.93
N ARG A 115 10.02 9.28 6.08
CA ARG A 115 8.60 9.59 6.22
C ARG A 115 7.72 8.36 6.03
N ILE A 116 8.06 7.49 5.08
CA ILE A 116 7.35 6.22 4.90
C ILE A 116 7.53 5.32 6.12
N ALA A 117 8.74 5.17 6.67
CA ALA A 117 8.99 4.37 7.85
C ALA A 117 8.14 4.80 9.05
N ALA A 118 8.14 6.10 9.36
CA ALA A 118 7.34 6.65 10.45
C ALA A 118 5.83 6.39 10.25
N LEU A 119 5.35 6.41 9.01
CA LEU A 119 3.98 6.02 8.71
C LEU A 119 3.77 4.52 8.94
N LEU A 120 4.64 3.66 8.41
CA LEU A 120 4.50 2.21 8.49
C LEU A 120 4.55 1.70 9.94
N ASP A 121 5.34 2.33 10.80
CA ASP A 121 5.38 2.02 12.24
C ASP A 121 4.01 2.18 12.92
N THR A 122 3.12 3.01 12.37
CA THR A 122 1.73 3.15 12.83
C THR A 122 0.77 2.21 12.11
N LEU A 123 0.98 1.95 10.82
CA LEU A 123 0.05 1.20 9.98
C LEU A 123 0.20 -0.31 10.14
N GLU A 124 1.42 -0.83 10.26
CA GLU A 124 1.66 -2.27 10.33
C GLU A 124 1.02 -2.92 11.57
N PRO A 125 1.15 -2.38 12.81
CA PRO A 125 0.47 -2.95 13.97
C PRO A 125 -1.06 -2.86 13.84
N ARG A 126 -1.56 -1.74 13.30
CA ARG A 126 -3.00 -1.55 13.09
C ARG A 126 -3.55 -2.55 12.07
N ALA A 127 -2.88 -2.70 10.93
CA ALA A 127 -3.25 -3.65 9.89
C ALA A 127 -3.29 -5.08 10.42
N ARG A 128 -2.34 -5.45 11.30
CA ARG A 128 -2.31 -6.76 11.96
C ARG A 128 -3.48 -6.97 12.92
N ALA A 129 -3.92 -5.92 13.61
CA ALA A 129 -4.98 -5.99 14.62
C ALA A 129 -6.40 -5.97 14.03
N LEU A 130 -6.58 -5.59 12.76
CA LEU A 130 -7.90 -5.51 12.14
C LEU A 130 -8.56 -6.89 12.01
N ASP A 131 -9.84 -6.97 12.35
CA ASP A 131 -10.67 -8.15 12.07
C ASP A 131 -11.37 -7.95 10.71
N PRO A 132 -11.05 -8.75 9.68
CA PRO A 132 -11.67 -8.62 8.36
C PRO A 132 -13.17 -8.89 8.42
N ARG A 133 -13.64 -9.71 9.38
CA ARG A 133 -15.08 -9.90 9.58
C ARG A 133 -15.75 -8.62 10.04
N ALA A 134 -15.17 -7.91 11.01
CA ALA A 134 -15.70 -6.63 11.47
C ALA A 134 -15.68 -5.56 10.37
N LEU A 135 -14.67 -5.57 9.49
CA LEU A 135 -14.62 -4.68 8.32
C LEU A 135 -15.77 -4.96 7.33
N ILE A 136 -16.00 -6.24 7.00
CA ILE A 136 -17.09 -6.68 6.13
C ILE A 136 -18.44 -6.35 6.76
N GLU A 137 -18.64 -6.70 8.03
CA GLU A 137 -19.89 -6.42 8.73
C GLU A 137 -20.16 -4.91 8.77
N CYS A 138 -19.13 -4.10 9.04
CA CYS A 138 -19.25 -2.65 9.02
C CYS A 138 -19.68 -2.10 7.65
N ARG A 139 -19.14 -2.67 6.57
CA ARG A 139 -19.46 -2.25 5.21
C ARG A 139 -20.89 -2.54 4.82
N TYR A 140 -21.40 -3.72 5.18
CA TYR A 140 -22.70 -4.21 4.71
C TYR A 140 -23.85 -3.93 5.67
N PHE A 141 -23.59 -3.86 6.98
CA PHE A 141 -24.63 -3.74 8.01
C PHE A 141 -24.57 -2.41 8.77
N GLY A 142 -23.61 -1.54 8.46
CA GLY A 142 -23.52 -0.19 9.04
C GLY A 142 -22.51 -0.07 10.19
N PRO A 143 -22.50 1.04 10.93
CA PRO A 143 -21.44 1.36 11.89
C PRO A 143 -21.35 0.34 13.04
N CYS A 144 -20.13 -0.03 13.44
CA CYS A 144 -19.87 -1.05 14.47
C CYS A 144 -20.47 -0.78 15.87
N LYS A 145 -21.02 0.41 16.11
CA LYS A 145 -21.47 0.90 17.43
C LYS A 145 -22.76 1.72 17.32
N GLN A 146 -23.76 1.20 16.60
CA GLN A 146 -25.14 1.68 16.76
C GLN A 146 -25.81 0.97 17.94
#